data_AF-A0A0D7E2U4-F1
#
_entry.id   AF-A0A0D7E2U4-F1
#
_cell.length_a   1.000
_cell.length_b   1.000
_cell.length_c   1.000
_cell.angle_alpha   90.00
_cell.angle_beta   90.00
_cell.angle_gamma   90.00
#
_symmetry.space_group_name_H-M   'P 1'
#
loop_
_entity.id
_entity.type
_entity.pdbx_description
1 polymer ?
#
loop_
_entity_poly.entity_id
_entity_poly.type
_entity_poly.pdbx_seq_one_letter_code
_entity_poly.pdbx_strand_id
1 'polypeptide(L)'
;QFALPEALGLLREVRKRPLTGEMLAVSAVDPFNQLGTLLPGSRVPALAANRILFRDGLPVAVLAAGKPQWLVELDEDAQREARRLLTPARR
;
A
#
# COMPACT_ATOMS: atom_id res chain seq x y z
N GLN A 1 7.59 21.98 0.07
CA GLN A 1 6.56 22.29 1.07
C GLN A 1 6.72 21.31 2.22
N PHE A 2 6.77 21.77 3.47
CA PHE A 2 6.85 20.91 4.65
C PHE A 2 5.57 21.05 5.48
N ALA A 3 5.21 20.01 6.23
CA ALA A 3 4.05 20.06 7.11
C ALA A 3 4.25 21.10 8.22
N LEU A 4 3.15 21.71 8.67
CA LEU A 4 3.14 22.58 9.84
C LEU A 4 3.58 21.79 11.09
N PRO A 5 4.34 22.37 12.03
CA PRO A 5 4.81 21.67 13.24
C PRO A 5 3.68 20.94 14.00
N GLU A 6 2.49 21.52 14.02
CA GLU A 6 1.29 21.00 14.69
C GLU A 6 0.78 19.70 14.05
N ALA A 7 0.99 19.51 12.74
CA ALA A 7 0.57 18.31 12.03
C ALA A 7 1.31 17.06 12.54
N LEU A 8 2.55 17.21 13.03
CA LEU A 8 3.31 16.09 13.58
C LEU A 8 2.67 15.51 14.85
N GLY A 9 2.09 16.37 15.70
CA GLY A 9 1.34 15.93 16.87
C GLY A 9 0.16 15.05 16.49
N LEU A 10 -0.64 15.51 15.52
CA LEU A 10 -1.79 14.76 15.01
C LEU A 10 -1.38 13.41 14.38
N LEU A 11 -0.32 13.38 13.58
CA LEU A 11 0.19 12.15 12.97
C LEU A 11 0.71 11.14 14.01
N ARG A 12 1.32 11.62 15.11
CA ARG A 12 1.74 10.76 16.23
C ARG A 12 0.56 10.11 16.93
N GLU A 13 -0.54 10.85 17.10
CA GLU A 13 -1.77 10.28 17.68
C GLU A 13 -2.42 9.26 16.74
N VAL A 14 -2.40 9.48 15.43
CA VAL A 14 -2.86 8.47 14.45
C VAL A 14 -2.03 7.20 14.56
N ARG A 15 -0.70 7.30 14.66
CA ARG A 15 0.20 6.14 14.80
C ARG A 15 -0.08 5.30 16.06
N LYS A 16 -0.60 5.90 17.14
CA LYS A 16 -0.93 5.19 18.38
C LYS A 16 -2.24 4.40 18.31
N ARG A 17 -3.06 4.62 17.27
CA ARG A 17 -4.34 3.92 17.12
C ARG A 17 -4.09 2.41 16.94
N PRO A 18 -4.99 1.55 17.44
CA PRO A 18 -4.93 0.12 17.16
C PRO A 18 -4.95 -0.13 15.65
N LEU A 19 -4.21 -1.16 15.23
CA LEU A 19 -4.27 -1.65 13.85
C LEU A 19 -5.65 -2.24 13.60
N THR A 20 -6.24 -1.92 12.44
CA THR A 20 -7.61 -2.32 12.10
C THR A 20 -7.62 -3.44 11.06
N GLY A 21 -6.47 -3.79 10.48
CA GLY A 21 -6.39 -4.73 9.36
C GLY A 21 -6.80 -4.08 8.03
N GLU A 22 -6.96 -2.75 7.99
CA GLU A 22 -7.44 -2.05 6.80
C GLU A 22 -6.44 -2.21 5.64
N MET A 23 -6.97 -2.55 4.47
CA MET A 23 -6.20 -2.70 3.24
C MET A 23 -6.44 -1.55 2.27
N LEU A 24 -5.37 -0.95 1.78
CA LEU A 24 -5.40 0.22 0.88
C LEU A 24 -4.46 0.03 -0.30
N ALA A 25 -5.00 0.17 -1.52
CA ALA A 25 -4.23 0.09 -2.74
C ALA A 25 -3.76 1.49 -3.17
N VAL A 26 -2.45 1.65 -3.35
CA VAL A 26 -1.81 2.89 -3.79
C VAL A 26 -1.21 2.70 -5.18
N SER A 27 -1.28 3.73 -6.02
CA SER A 27 -0.65 3.71 -7.35
C SER A 27 0.87 3.64 -7.24
N ALA A 28 1.51 2.81 -8.06
CA ALA A 28 2.98 2.76 -8.09
C ALA A 28 3.61 4.05 -8.65
N VAL A 29 2.82 4.93 -9.28
CA VAL A 29 3.24 6.28 -9.73
C VAL A 29 3.17 7.31 -8.61
N ASP A 30 2.64 6.95 -7.44
CA ASP A 30 2.69 7.82 -6.28
C ASP A 30 4.16 8.17 -5.97
N PRO A 31 4.50 9.46 -5.81
CA PRO A 31 5.89 9.88 -5.57
C PRO A 31 6.44 9.29 -4.26
N PHE A 32 5.57 8.83 -3.37
CA PHE A 32 5.90 8.16 -2.12
C PHE A 32 5.68 6.63 -2.21
N ASN A 33 6.00 6.03 -3.35
CA ASN A 33 6.22 4.59 -3.46
C ASN A 33 7.42 4.17 -2.60
N GLN A 34 7.13 3.70 -1.38
CA GLN A 34 8.13 3.39 -0.35
C GLN A 34 8.79 2.02 -0.49
N LEU A 35 8.25 1.11 -1.33
CA LEU A 35 8.76 -0.26 -1.46
C LEU A 35 10.15 -0.26 -2.12
N GLY A 36 11.11 -0.94 -1.49
CA GLY A 36 12.50 -0.97 -1.94
C GLY A 36 13.27 0.34 -1.73
N THR A 37 12.70 1.30 -1.01
CA THR A 37 13.42 2.49 -0.52
C THR A 37 13.39 2.55 1.00
N LEU A 38 12.22 2.77 1.59
CA LEU A 38 12.03 2.82 3.05
C LEU A 38 11.52 1.50 3.61
N LEU A 39 10.75 0.75 2.82
CA LEU A 39 10.18 -0.53 3.21
C LEU A 39 10.92 -1.68 2.53
N PRO A 40 11.09 -2.84 3.20
CA PRO A 40 11.70 -4.03 2.59
C PRO A 40 10.96 -4.48 1.33
N GLY A 41 11.69 -5.07 0.39
CA GLY A 41 11.17 -5.59 -0.86
C GLY A 41 11.73 -4.88 -2.10
N SER A 42 11.30 -5.32 -3.28
CA SER A 42 11.75 -4.76 -4.54
C SER A 42 10.89 -3.57 -4.95
N ARG A 43 11.52 -2.51 -5.46
CA ARG A 43 10.81 -1.34 -5.97
C ARG A 43 9.85 -1.71 -7.09
N VAL A 44 8.59 -1.30 -6.99
CA VAL A 44 7.61 -1.47 -8.07
C VAL A 44 7.83 -0.41 -9.14
N PRO A 45 7.92 -0.76 -10.44
CA PRO A 45 8.01 0.22 -11.51
C PRO A 45 6.85 1.20 -11.49
N ALA A 46 7.14 2.50 -11.63
CA ALA A 46 6.19 3.60 -11.58
C ALA A 46 5.34 3.68 -12.86
N LEU A 47 4.50 2.67 -13.07
CA LEU A 47 3.54 2.59 -14.17
C LEU A 47 2.12 2.78 -13.65
N ALA A 48 1.27 3.49 -14.40
CA ALA A 48 -0.10 3.81 -14.00
C ALA A 48 -0.99 2.57 -13.78
N ALA A 49 -0.62 1.42 -14.33
CA ALA A 49 -1.30 0.13 -14.12
C ALA A 49 -0.82 -0.62 -12.88
N ASN A 50 0.36 -0.27 -12.33
CA ASN A 50 0.94 -0.98 -11.19
C ASN A 50 0.40 -0.41 -9.86
N ARG A 51 0.22 -1.28 -8.86
CA ARG A 51 -0.30 -0.92 -7.54
C ARG A 51 0.50 -1.59 -6.44
N ILE A 52 0.51 -0.99 -5.25
CA ILE A 52 0.98 -1.59 -4.00
C ILE A 52 -0.19 -1.62 -3.03
N LEU A 53 -0.47 -2.80 -2.49
CA LEU A 53 -1.46 -2.98 -1.45
C LEU A 53 -0.78 -2.96 -0.10
N PHE A 54 -1.24 -2.09 0.79
CA PHE A 54 -0.81 -2.02 2.18
C PHE A 54 -1.89 -2.59 3.07
N ARG A 55 -1.49 -3.26 4.16
CA ARG A 55 -2.33 -3.57 5.32
C ARG A 55 -1.71 -2.87 6.52
N ASP A 56 -2.44 -1.94 7.14
CA ASP A 56 -1.95 -1.15 8.28
C ASP A 56 -0.58 -0.48 8.02
N GLY A 57 -0.34 -0.03 6.79
CA GLY A 57 0.91 0.60 6.37
C GLY A 57 2.04 -0.36 6.00
N LEU A 58 1.87 -1.67 6.16
CA LEU A 58 2.83 -2.68 5.70
C LEU A 58 2.44 -3.23 4.32
N PRO A 59 3.38 -3.36 3.37
CA PRO A 59 3.07 -3.84 2.03
C PRO A 59 2.78 -5.34 2.07
N VAL A 60 1.63 -5.76 1.52
CA VAL A 60 1.19 -7.16 1.53
C VAL A 60 1.07 -7.78 0.14
N ALA A 61 0.91 -6.95 -0.89
CA ALA A 61 0.83 -7.40 -2.28
C ALA A 61 1.18 -6.28 -3.26
N VAL A 62 1.52 -6.64 -4.49
CA VAL A 62 1.69 -5.70 -5.60
C VAL A 62 0.91 -6.18 -6.81
N LEU A 63 0.37 -5.25 -7.61
CA LEU A 63 -0.07 -5.52 -8.98
C LEU A 63 1.04 -5.06 -9.91
N ALA A 64 1.70 -5.99 -10.58
CA ALA A 64 2.75 -5.70 -11.54
C ALA A 64 2.51 -6.50 -12.82
N ALA A 65 2.64 -5.85 -13.98
CA ALA A 65 2.36 -6.48 -15.29
C ALA A 65 1.00 -7.20 -15.34
N GLY A 66 -0.02 -6.60 -14.70
CA GLY A 66 -1.39 -7.13 -14.66
C GLY A 66 -1.60 -8.36 -13.76
N LYS A 67 -0.61 -8.75 -12.95
CA LYS A 67 -0.71 -9.92 -12.06
C LYS A 67 -0.46 -9.54 -10.60
N PRO A 68 -1.29 -9.99 -9.66
CA PRO A 68 -1.00 -9.88 -8.23
C PRO A 68 0.22 -10.72 -7.86
N GLN A 69 1.11 -10.16 -7.05
CA GLN A 69 2.22 -10.85 -6.41
C GLN A 69 2.08 -10.63 -4.90
N TRP A 70 2.08 -11.72 -4.13
CA TRP A 70 1.92 -11.70 -2.69
C TRP A 70 3.27 -11.50 -2.01
N LEU A 71 3.36 -10.55 -1.08
CA LEU A 71 4.59 -10.26 -0.32
C LEU A 71 4.59 -10.94 1.05
N VAL A 72 3.41 -11.34 1.52
CA VAL A 72 3.18 -12.09 2.76
C VAL A 72 2.21 -13.22 2.48
N GLU A 73 2.18 -14.21 3.36
CA GLU A 73 1.13 -15.23 3.34
C GLU A 73 -0.21 -14.59 3.70
N LEU A 74 -1.20 -14.82 2.85
CA LEU A 74 -2.58 -14.38 3.01
C LEU A 74 -3.47 -15.61 2.86
N ASP A 75 -4.44 -15.76 3.76
CA ASP A 75 -5.51 -16.74 3.59
C ASP A 75 -6.35 -16.44 2.34
N GLU A 76 -7.22 -17.38 1.97
CA GLU A 76 -8.00 -17.27 0.74
C GLU A 76 -8.93 -16.05 0.74
N ASP A 77 -9.48 -15.69 1.89
CA ASP A 77 -10.43 -14.59 2.06
C ASP A 77 -9.73 -13.25 1.86
N ALA A 78 -8.56 -13.09 2.50
CA ALA A 78 -7.69 -11.94 2.35
C ALA A 78 -7.16 -11.82 0.91
N GLN A 79 -6.80 -12.94 0.25
CA GLN A 79 -6.40 -12.89 -1.17
C GLN A 79 -7.54 -12.44 -2.08
N ARG A 80 -8.79 -12.86 -1.81
CA ARG A 80 -9.96 -12.42 -2.61
C ARG A 80 -10.20 -10.93 -2.45
N GLU A 81 -10.15 -10.41 -1.22
CA GLU A 81 -10.29 -8.98 -0.96
C GLU A 81 -9.13 -8.17 -1.56
N ALA A 82 -7.90 -8.65 -1.42
CA ALA A 82 -6.72 -8.02 -2.00
C ALA A 82 -6.81 -7.91 -3.53
N ARG A 83 -7.27 -8.97 -4.22
CA ARG A 83 -7.50 -8.94 -5.68
C ARG A 83 -8.54 -7.87 -6.07
N ARG A 84 -9.61 -7.73 -5.28
CA ARG A 84 -10.65 -6.72 -5.49
C ARG A 84 -10.06 -5.31 -5.39
N LEU A 85 -9.28 -5.04 -4.33
CA LEU A 85 -8.69 -3.72 -4.08
C LEU A 85 -7.59 -3.35 -5.08
N LEU A 86 -6.79 -4.33 -5.54
CA LEU A 86 -5.72 -4.10 -6.49
C LEU A 86 -6.23 -3.79 -7.91
N THR A 87 -7.45 -4.23 -8.25
CA THR A 87 -8.01 -4.03 -9.59
C THR A 87 -8.76 -2.69 -9.64
N PRO A 88 -8.23 -1.65 -10.30
CA PRO A 88 -8.96 -0.39 -10.39
C PRO A 88 -10.27 -0.60 -11.16
N ALA A 89 -11.36 0.01 -10.68
CA ALA A 89 -12.58 0.13 -11.48
C ALA A 89 -12.21 0.81 -12.81
N ARG A 90 -12.58 0.20 -13.94
CA ARG A 90 -12.44 0.84 -15.25
C ARG A 90 -13.23 2.15 -15.19
N ARG A 91 -12.53 3.29 -15.28
CA ARG A 91 -13.15 4.59 -15.55
C ARG A 91 -13.54 4.67 -17.01
#